data_AF-A0A4U8UYV0-F1
#
_entry.id   AF-A0A4U8UYV0-F1
#
_cell.length_a   1.000
_cell.length_b   1.000
_cell.length_c   1.000
_cell.angle_alpha   90.00
_cell.angle_beta   90.00
_cell.angle_gamma   90.00
#
_symmetry.space_group_name_H-M   'P 1'
#
loop_
_entity.id
_entity.type
_entity.pdbx_description
1 polymer ?
#
loop_
_entity_poly.entity_id
_entity_poly.type
_entity_poly.pdbx_seq_one_letter_code
_entity_poly.pdbx_strand_id
1 'polypeptide(L)'
;MTSYNFALTAISCYALLLPLAQAIQCAKEDFVYEYLNCDSEGKRWRVAVPRSHQLKCDNVPPPVVGINCSFSCPAGHFLDVESQECRQCQAGTYSLGGGIRYDEFENGLPSGFSVENYNDDTDQFFHGESPLYQEPCPASAGWVIQNSELRYMPTPCVSKLSIQVHLVTNGFIQLVYRMPRESRGLLLNVNVKNEQCQTIRDRLENRLSGGDHSSEEENRDWRVKKLELRKGQNVVSLTVSNNRELTTLADVIYVAKIDIVGIAFTKTCTKCSAGTYSKNGATMCSPCNPGTYSPKGSAECLRCKENMFSGPKAARCRAKPPCEKIDFYKKFDACQNGDMTVRHLPFQPHVCNNDVPSSFVVSIQAVYQSRSCYKMLIRLLAASPMSQ
;
A
#
# COMPACT_ATOMS: atom_id res chain seq x y z
N MET A 1 63.01 -65.64 60.19
CA MET A 1 62.89 -66.53 59.01
C MET A 1 61.42 -66.61 58.65
N THR A 2 61.12 -66.54 57.35
CA THR A 2 59.83 -66.73 56.65
C THR A 2 58.71 -65.69 56.90
N SER A 3 57.90 -65.21 55.96
CA SER A 3 57.97 -64.88 54.51
C SER A 3 56.53 -64.70 53.98
N TYR A 4 56.30 -63.72 53.10
CA TYR A 4 55.23 -63.54 52.08
C TYR A 4 53.74 -63.36 52.45
N ASN A 5 53.16 -62.21 52.05
CA ASN A 5 52.41 -62.05 50.78
C ASN A 5 51.87 -60.61 50.60
N PHE A 6 52.21 -59.93 49.51
CA PHE A 6 51.57 -58.68 49.05
C PHE A 6 50.83 -58.97 47.75
N ALA A 7 49.52 -58.73 47.73
CA ALA A 7 48.66 -58.92 46.56
C ALA A 7 48.81 -57.75 45.57
N LEU A 8 49.11 -58.08 44.30
CA LEU A 8 49.12 -57.18 43.15
C LEU A 8 47.74 -57.23 42.47
N THR A 9 47.01 -56.12 42.45
CA THR A 9 45.82 -55.94 41.61
C THR A 9 46.21 -55.29 40.29
N ALA A 10 45.96 -55.99 39.18
CA ALA A 10 46.17 -55.50 37.82
C ALA A 10 44.99 -54.62 37.38
N ILE A 11 45.25 -53.37 37.01
CA ILE A 11 44.27 -52.45 36.44
C ILE A 11 44.37 -52.54 34.91
N SER A 12 43.33 -53.09 34.25
CA SER A 12 43.19 -53.05 32.80
C SER A 12 42.64 -51.70 32.36
N CYS A 13 43.47 -50.87 31.73
CA CYS A 13 43.04 -49.62 31.12
C CYS A 13 42.57 -49.90 29.67
N TYR A 14 41.26 -50.07 29.49
CA TYR A 14 40.67 -50.08 28.15
C TYR A 14 40.70 -48.65 27.60
N ALA A 15 41.54 -48.42 26.59
CA ALA A 15 41.54 -47.18 25.82
C ALA A 15 40.25 -47.08 25.00
N LEU A 16 39.28 -46.31 25.51
CA LEU A 16 38.16 -45.79 24.72
C LEU A 16 38.70 -44.76 23.73
N LEU A 17 38.95 -45.20 22.50
CA LEU A 17 39.10 -44.31 21.34
C LEU A 17 37.74 -43.63 21.11
N LEU A 18 37.58 -42.43 21.69
CA LEU A 18 36.51 -41.51 21.31
C LEU A 18 36.72 -41.11 19.83
N PRO A 19 35.68 -41.19 18.98
CA PRO A 19 35.80 -40.71 17.61
C PRO A 19 36.02 -39.20 17.66
N LEU A 20 37.12 -38.74 17.06
CA LEU A 20 37.35 -37.33 16.77
C LEU A 20 36.10 -36.82 16.03
N ALA A 21 35.33 -35.95 16.67
CA ALA A 21 34.26 -35.22 16.01
C ALA A 21 34.89 -34.51 14.80
N GLN A 22 34.56 -34.97 13.60
CA GLN A 22 35.00 -34.31 12.37
C GLN A 22 34.41 -32.91 12.39
N ALA A 23 35.28 -31.91 12.53
CA ALA A 23 34.92 -30.52 12.36
C ALA A 23 34.30 -30.35 10.97
N ILE A 24 33.01 -30.01 10.92
CA ILE A 24 32.31 -29.77 9.65
C ILE A 24 32.83 -28.43 9.12
N GLN A 25 33.69 -28.50 8.10
CA GLN A 25 34.11 -27.32 7.35
C GLN A 25 32.97 -26.89 6.44
N CYS A 26 32.36 -25.76 6.75
CA CYS A 26 31.30 -25.18 5.96
C CYS A 26 31.87 -24.33 4.82
N ALA A 27 31.24 -24.43 3.66
CA ALA A 27 31.53 -23.57 2.52
C ALA A 27 30.89 -22.19 2.70
N LYS A 28 31.27 -21.24 1.83
CA LYS A 28 30.72 -19.87 1.84
C LYS A 28 29.19 -19.85 1.65
N GLU A 29 28.65 -20.89 1.02
CA GLU A 29 27.24 -21.06 0.70
C GLU A 29 26.39 -21.43 1.92
N ASP A 30 27.02 -22.02 2.95
CA ASP A 30 26.35 -22.57 4.14
C ASP A 30 25.97 -21.50 5.17
N PHE A 31 26.50 -20.27 5.02
CA PHE A 31 26.20 -19.14 5.88
C PHE A 31 25.69 -17.92 5.11
N VAL A 32 24.98 -17.05 5.82
CA VAL A 32 24.51 -15.75 5.34
C VAL A 32 24.97 -14.67 6.29
N TYR A 33 25.29 -13.48 5.77
CA TYR A 33 25.66 -12.36 6.62
C TYR A 33 24.43 -11.60 7.11
N GLU A 34 24.38 -11.38 8.42
CA GLU A 34 23.34 -10.62 9.09
C GLU A 34 23.94 -9.50 9.92
N TYR A 35 23.15 -8.46 10.16
CA TYR A 35 23.51 -7.40 11.08
C TYR A 35 22.82 -7.59 12.42
N LEU A 36 23.57 -7.41 13.50
CA LEU A 36 23.02 -7.28 14.84
C LEU A 36 22.33 -5.92 15.04
N ASN A 37 21.62 -5.81 16.15
CA ASN A 37 21.05 -4.55 16.61
C ASN A 37 22.15 -3.50 16.82
N CYS A 38 21.76 -2.25 16.67
CA CYS A 38 22.63 -1.09 16.84
C CYS A 38 22.92 -0.85 18.31
N ASP A 39 24.16 -0.46 18.62
CA ASP A 39 24.49 0.12 19.90
C ASP A 39 24.03 1.59 20.00
N SER A 40 24.23 2.19 21.17
CA SER A 40 23.88 3.60 21.43
C SER A 40 24.70 4.59 20.59
N GLU A 41 25.84 4.18 20.03
CA GLU A 41 26.69 4.99 19.15
C GLU A 41 26.32 4.80 17.66
N GLY A 42 25.35 3.94 17.35
CA GLY A 42 24.93 3.62 15.98
C GLY A 42 25.88 2.69 15.23
N LYS A 43 26.81 2.04 15.93
CA LYS A 43 27.62 0.95 15.38
C LYS A 43 26.86 -0.37 15.54
N ARG A 44 27.22 -1.33 14.69
CA ARG A 44 26.66 -2.67 14.71
C ARG A 44 27.65 -3.65 14.13
N TRP A 45 27.44 -4.92 14.43
CA TRP A 45 28.27 -6.01 13.96
C TRP A 45 27.62 -6.75 12.81
N ARG A 46 28.43 -7.08 11.81
CA ARG A 46 28.09 -8.03 10.75
C ARG A 46 28.60 -9.40 11.15
N VAL A 47 27.70 -10.36 11.24
CA VAL A 47 27.97 -11.72 11.67
C VAL A 47 27.59 -12.70 10.56
N ALA A 48 28.35 -13.79 10.41
CA ALA A 48 27.97 -14.90 9.55
C ALA A 48 27.10 -15.87 10.35
N VAL A 49 25.89 -16.12 9.85
CA VAL A 49 24.89 -16.99 10.48
C VAL A 49 24.68 -18.21 9.57
N PRO A 50 24.80 -19.45 10.09
CA PRO A 50 24.50 -20.65 9.31
C PRO A 50 23.06 -20.64 8.80
N ARG A 51 22.84 -21.08 7.55
CA ARG A 51 21.49 -21.13 6.95
C ARG A 51 20.56 -22.15 7.61
N SER A 52 21.14 -23.17 8.24
CA SER A 52 20.40 -24.20 8.98
C SER A 52 20.89 -24.26 10.41
N HIS A 53 19.96 -24.36 11.35
CA HIS A 53 20.27 -24.58 12.77
C HIS A 53 20.98 -25.91 13.05
N GLN A 54 20.95 -26.86 12.10
CA GLN A 54 21.62 -28.16 12.22
C GLN A 54 23.08 -28.11 11.78
N LEU A 55 23.48 -27.08 11.03
CA LEU A 55 24.86 -26.86 10.58
C LEU A 55 25.67 -26.21 11.71
N LYS A 56 26.46 -27.02 12.40
CA LYS A 56 27.49 -26.54 13.34
C LYS A 56 28.81 -26.41 12.60
N CYS A 57 29.04 -25.22 12.08
CA CYS A 57 30.24 -24.86 11.36
C CYS A 57 31.31 -24.38 12.35
N ASP A 58 32.51 -24.97 12.30
CA ASP A 58 33.63 -24.53 13.15
C ASP A 58 34.45 -23.40 12.52
N ASN A 59 34.30 -23.17 11.21
CA ASN A 59 35.08 -22.22 10.41
C ASN A 59 34.29 -20.95 10.03
N VAL A 60 33.36 -20.50 10.87
CA VAL A 60 32.55 -19.29 10.60
C VAL A 60 33.44 -18.03 10.69
N PRO A 61 33.38 -17.13 9.69
CA PRO A 61 34.12 -15.87 9.74
C PRO A 61 33.81 -15.06 11.01
N PRO A 62 34.81 -14.42 11.64
CA PRO A 62 34.59 -13.65 12.86
C PRO A 62 33.70 -12.43 12.59
N PRO A 63 32.96 -11.94 13.61
CA PRO A 63 32.18 -10.71 13.51
C PRO A 63 33.06 -9.52 13.12
N VAL A 64 32.60 -8.74 12.15
CA VAL A 64 33.27 -7.50 11.73
C VAL A 64 32.37 -6.30 11.97
N VAL A 65 32.96 -5.13 12.16
CA VAL A 65 32.18 -3.89 12.28
C VAL A 65 31.47 -3.64 10.95
N GLY A 66 30.16 -3.45 11.03
CA GLY A 66 29.29 -3.20 9.89
C GLY A 66 29.14 -1.72 9.56
N ILE A 67 28.40 -1.44 8.49
CA ILE A 67 27.97 -0.07 8.15
C ILE A 67 27.12 0.52 9.29
N ASN A 68 27.27 1.81 9.56
CA ASN A 68 26.49 2.54 10.58
C ASN A 68 24.96 2.39 10.37
N CYS A 69 24.20 2.38 11.46
CA CYS A 69 22.75 2.22 11.44
C CYS A 69 21.98 3.38 10.83
N SER A 70 22.58 4.58 10.80
CA SER A 70 22.00 5.76 10.14
C SER A 70 22.17 5.72 8.62
N PHE A 71 22.89 4.73 8.09
CA PHE A 71 23.10 4.58 6.67
C PHE A 71 21.87 3.99 5.98
N SER A 72 21.56 4.58 4.83
CA SER A 72 20.60 4.05 3.88
C SER A 72 21.17 4.14 2.47
N CYS A 73 20.89 3.14 1.66
CA CYS A 73 21.13 3.20 0.23
C CYS A 73 20.24 4.27 -0.44
N PRO A 74 20.66 4.81 -1.60
CA PRO A 74 19.82 5.67 -2.41
C PRO A 74 18.57 4.90 -2.90
N ALA A 75 17.55 5.64 -3.30
CA ALA A 75 16.35 5.04 -3.88
C ALA A 75 16.70 4.19 -5.11
N GLY A 76 15.95 3.12 -5.33
CA GLY A 76 16.22 2.13 -6.38
C GLY A 76 17.34 1.14 -6.07
N HIS A 77 17.92 1.20 -4.87
CA HIS A 77 18.96 0.28 -4.42
C HIS A 77 18.57 -0.43 -3.11
N PHE A 78 19.17 -1.59 -2.89
CA PHE A 78 19.16 -2.32 -1.63
C PHE A 78 20.58 -2.53 -1.14
N LEU A 79 20.77 -2.70 0.17
CA LEU A 79 22.09 -2.99 0.72
C LEU A 79 22.35 -4.50 0.67
N ASP A 80 23.36 -4.90 -0.09
CA ASP A 80 23.89 -6.25 0.02
C ASP A 80 24.79 -6.34 1.25
N VAL A 81 24.34 -7.10 2.25
CA VAL A 81 25.05 -7.27 3.52
C VAL A 81 26.37 -8.03 3.31
N GLU A 82 26.45 -8.90 2.31
CA GLU A 82 27.65 -9.66 2.01
C GLU A 82 28.75 -8.73 1.46
N SER A 83 28.46 -7.98 0.40
CA SER A 83 29.44 -7.06 -0.21
C SER A 83 29.60 -5.73 0.52
N GLN A 84 28.66 -5.36 1.42
CA GLN A 84 28.59 -4.03 2.03
C GLN A 84 28.34 -2.90 1.02
N GLU A 85 27.78 -3.21 -0.15
CA GLU A 85 27.55 -2.24 -1.22
C GLU A 85 26.06 -2.11 -1.54
N CYS A 86 25.66 -0.93 -2.00
CA CYS A 86 24.32 -0.70 -2.51
C CYS A 86 24.20 -1.28 -3.92
N ARG A 87 23.37 -2.31 -4.07
CA ARG A 87 23.08 -2.93 -5.37
C ARG A 87 21.76 -2.41 -5.91
N GLN A 88 21.70 -2.24 -7.22
CA GLN A 88 20.51 -1.75 -7.91
C GLN A 88 19.40 -2.82 -7.89
N CYS A 89 18.16 -2.39 -7.70
CA CYS A 89 17.00 -3.27 -7.81
C CYS A 89 16.87 -3.82 -9.22
N GLN A 90 16.58 -5.12 -9.34
CA GLN A 90 16.31 -5.75 -10.63
C GLN A 90 14.94 -5.34 -11.16
N ALA A 91 14.75 -5.44 -12.47
CA ALA A 91 13.46 -5.20 -13.10
C ALA A 91 12.35 -6.03 -12.46
N GLY A 92 11.17 -5.44 -12.30
CA GLY A 92 10.05 -6.00 -11.54
C GLY A 92 10.13 -5.78 -10.02
N THR A 93 11.19 -5.14 -9.53
CA THR A 93 11.30 -4.73 -8.13
C THR A 93 11.58 -3.24 -8.00
N TYR A 94 11.32 -2.68 -6.81
CA TYR A 94 11.61 -1.30 -6.48
C TYR A 94 12.09 -1.16 -5.03
N SER A 95 12.70 -0.02 -4.72
CA SER A 95 13.12 0.32 -3.37
C SER A 95 13.07 1.83 -3.16
N LEU A 96 12.57 2.27 -2.01
CA LEU A 96 12.70 3.67 -1.59
C LEU A 96 14.08 3.95 -0.96
N GLY A 97 14.95 2.94 -0.88
CA GLY A 97 16.24 3.00 -0.19
C GLY A 97 16.07 2.85 1.31
N GLY A 98 15.83 3.98 1.99
CA GLY A 98 15.64 4.10 3.44
C GLY A 98 14.17 4.24 3.79
N GLY A 99 13.32 3.58 3.03
CA GLY A 99 11.88 3.73 3.12
C GLY A 99 11.15 2.45 2.78
N ILE A 100 9.91 2.36 3.26
CA ILE A 100 8.98 1.28 2.97
C ILE A 100 7.69 1.86 2.42
N ARG A 101 7.09 1.17 1.45
CA ARG A 101 5.78 1.49 0.88
C ARG A 101 4.82 0.37 1.22
N TYR A 102 3.64 0.75 1.70
CA TYR A 102 2.51 -0.14 1.90
C TYR A 102 1.41 0.25 0.91
N ASP A 103 1.25 -0.53 -0.15
CA ASP A 103 0.25 -0.37 -1.22
C ASP A 103 -0.53 -1.68 -1.51
N GLU A 104 -0.19 -2.75 -0.81
CA GLU A 104 -0.89 -4.03 -0.72
C GLU A 104 -0.79 -4.60 0.71
N PHE A 105 -1.92 -5.09 1.23
CA PHE A 105 -2.06 -5.67 2.57
C PHE A 105 -2.48 -7.15 2.51
N GLU A 106 -1.76 -7.97 1.74
CA GLU A 106 -2.12 -9.39 1.50
C GLU A 106 -2.14 -10.24 2.79
N ASN A 107 -1.22 -9.98 3.73
CA ASN A 107 -1.06 -10.73 4.97
C ASN A 107 -1.70 -10.04 6.18
N GLY A 108 -2.65 -9.13 5.96
CA GLY A 108 -3.24 -8.33 7.02
C GLY A 108 -2.39 -7.10 7.39
N LEU A 109 -2.56 -6.60 8.62
CA LEU A 109 -1.86 -5.42 9.10
C LEU A 109 -0.37 -5.74 9.30
N PRO A 110 0.56 -4.92 8.76
CA PRO A 110 1.99 -5.12 8.93
C PRO A 110 2.42 -4.94 10.39
N SER A 111 3.62 -5.43 10.72
CA SER A 111 4.23 -5.18 12.03
C SER A 111 4.33 -3.67 12.31
N GLY A 112 3.91 -3.25 13.51
CA GLY A 112 3.86 -1.84 13.90
C GLY A 112 2.53 -1.15 13.61
N PHE A 113 1.60 -1.80 12.90
CA PHE A 113 0.24 -1.29 12.69
C PHE A 113 -0.72 -1.88 13.72
N SER A 114 -1.58 -1.05 14.30
CA SER A 114 -2.67 -1.51 15.18
C SER A 114 -3.94 -0.68 14.97
N VAL A 115 -5.10 -1.31 15.12
CA VAL A 115 -6.40 -0.65 15.04
C VAL A 115 -7.08 -0.72 16.39
N GLU A 116 -7.58 0.43 16.84
CA GLU A 116 -8.33 0.59 18.09
C GLU A 116 -9.66 1.28 17.77
N ASN A 117 -10.77 0.72 18.26
CA ASN A 117 -12.11 1.31 18.10
C ASN A 117 -12.71 1.59 19.47
N TYR A 118 -13.27 2.78 19.66
CA TYR A 118 -13.85 3.21 20.92
C TYR A 118 -15.02 4.17 20.69
N ASN A 119 -15.89 4.34 21.70
CA ASN A 119 -17.00 5.28 21.63
C ASN A 119 -16.48 6.72 21.75
N ASP A 120 -17.13 7.67 21.08
CA ASP A 120 -16.79 9.08 21.23
C ASP A 120 -17.34 9.61 22.57
N ASP A 121 -16.47 9.81 23.55
CA ASP A 121 -16.86 10.24 24.91
C ASP A 121 -17.48 11.65 24.95
N THR A 122 -17.40 12.44 23.86
CA THR A 122 -17.97 13.78 23.82
C THR A 122 -19.50 13.82 23.77
N ASP A 123 -20.16 12.75 23.30
CA ASP A 123 -21.63 12.66 23.27
C ASP A 123 -22.24 12.39 24.65
N GLN A 124 -21.49 11.81 25.58
CA GLN A 124 -21.96 11.49 26.93
C GLN A 124 -22.21 12.74 27.80
N PHE A 125 -21.65 13.90 27.43
CA PHE A 125 -21.80 15.14 28.20
C PHE A 125 -23.06 15.95 27.83
N PHE A 126 -23.65 15.74 26.65
CA PHE A 126 -24.78 16.56 26.17
C PHE A 126 -26.14 15.87 26.29
N HIS A 127 -26.18 14.54 26.24
CA HIS A 127 -27.40 13.78 26.42
C HIS A 127 -27.32 13.09 27.78
N GLY A 128 -27.98 13.66 28.80
CA GLY A 128 -28.07 13.13 30.16
C GLY A 128 -28.84 11.81 30.28
N GLU A 129 -28.62 10.87 29.36
CA GLU A 129 -29.14 9.51 29.42
C GLU A 129 -28.15 8.63 30.19
N SER A 130 -28.68 7.93 31.19
CA SER A 130 -27.96 6.90 31.96
C SER A 130 -27.31 5.86 31.03
N PRO A 131 -26.21 5.21 31.46
CA PRO A 131 -25.43 4.26 30.66
C PRO A 131 -26.17 2.93 30.50
N LEU A 132 -27.26 2.92 29.72
CA LEU A 132 -27.94 1.70 29.33
C LEU A 132 -27.28 1.19 28.06
N TYR A 133 -26.32 0.27 28.26
CA TYR A 133 -25.75 -0.61 27.24
C TYR A 133 -25.20 0.11 25.99
N GLN A 134 -24.15 0.91 26.13
CA GLN A 134 -23.26 1.12 24.98
C GLN A 134 -22.58 -0.22 24.70
N GLU A 135 -23.02 -0.90 23.64
CA GLU A 135 -22.29 -2.07 23.14
C GLU A 135 -20.83 -1.66 22.85
N PRO A 136 -19.85 -2.47 23.29
CA PRO A 136 -18.45 -2.19 23.01
C PRO A 136 -18.22 -2.19 21.50
N CYS A 137 -17.50 -1.19 21.02
CA CYS A 137 -17.16 -1.07 19.60
C CYS A 137 -16.45 -2.34 19.10
N PRO A 138 -16.98 -3.01 18.06
CA PRO A 138 -16.36 -4.24 17.58
C PRO A 138 -14.99 -3.95 16.96
N ALA A 139 -14.03 -4.85 17.15
CA ALA A 139 -12.69 -4.72 16.56
C ALA A 139 -12.71 -4.73 15.02
N SER A 140 -13.76 -5.27 14.40
CA SER A 140 -13.97 -5.28 12.95
C SER A 140 -14.61 -4.01 12.39
N ALA A 141 -14.93 -3.02 13.23
CA ALA A 141 -15.45 -1.74 12.76
C ALA A 141 -14.35 -0.78 12.30
N GLY A 142 -14.70 0.18 11.44
CA GLY A 142 -13.79 1.26 11.05
C GLY A 142 -12.69 0.80 10.10
N TRP A 143 -11.43 0.94 10.51
CA TRP A 143 -10.26 0.56 9.71
C TRP A 143 -10.20 -0.96 9.52
N VAL A 144 -10.33 -1.39 8.26
CA VAL A 144 -10.30 -2.81 7.88
C VAL A 144 -9.46 -3.01 6.63
N ILE A 145 -8.93 -4.22 6.48
CA ILE A 145 -8.30 -4.67 5.24
C ILE A 145 -9.32 -5.51 4.48
N GLN A 146 -9.66 -5.08 3.27
CA GLN A 146 -10.56 -5.81 2.40
C GLN A 146 -9.97 -5.84 0.99
N ASN A 147 -9.85 -7.02 0.41
CA ASN A 147 -9.23 -7.24 -0.91
C ASN A 147 -7.78 -6.71 -0.98
N SER A 148 -7.00 -6.90 0.09
CA SER A 148 -5.61 -6.41 0.21
C SER A 148 -5.48 -4.88 0.18
N GLU A 149 -6.57 -4.14 0.42
CA GLU A 149 -6.59 -2.68 0.50
C GLU A 149 -7.01 -2.23 1.89
N LEU A 150 -6.35 -1.20 2.40
CA LEU A 150 -6.73 -0.55 3.65
C LEU A 150 -7.85 0.47 3.38
N ARG A 151 -8.96 0.32 4.10
CA ARG A 151 -10.11 1.21 3.99
C ARG A 151 -10.75 1.43 5.36
N TYR A 152 -11.36 2.59 5.53
CA TYR A 152 -12.23 2.86 6.67
C TYR A 152 -13.68 2.65 6.23
N MET A 153 -14.37 1.76 6.94
CA MET A 153 -15.81 1.56 6.81
C MET A 153 -16.54 2.46 7.83
N PRO A 154 -17.55 3.23 7.39
CA PRO A 154 -18.37 4.03 8.29
C PRO A 154 -18.87 3.24 9.48
N THR A 155 -18.57 3.74 10.67
CA THR A 155 -18.97 3.13 11.94
C THR A 155 -19.37 4.23 12.92
N PRO A 156 -20.34 3.95 13.82
CA PRO A 156 -20.66 4.85 14.92
C PRO A 156 -19.52 5.08 15.92
N CYS A 157 -18.46 4.27 15.85
CA CYS A 157 -17.30 4.35 16.72
C CYS A 157 -16.23 5.28 16.16
N VAL A 158 -15.43 5.86 17.04
CA VAL A 158 -14.15 6.44 16.66
C VAL A 158 -13.19 5.30 16.35
N SER A 159 -12.59 5.31 15.16
CA SER A 159 -11.61 4.30 14.73
C SER A 159 -10.25 4.93 14.54
N LYS A 160 -9.24 4.35 15.20
CA LYS A 160 -7.87 4.84 15.21
C LYS A 160 -6.91 3.77 14.70
N LEU A 161 -6.27 4.05 13.57
CA LEU A 161 -5.15 3.28 13.06
C LEU A 161 -3.85 3.90 13.56
N SER A 162 -3.06 3.16 14.33
CA SER A 162 -1.75 3.56 14.83
C SER A 162 -0.63 2.87 14.05
N ILE A 163 0.37 3.64 13.65
CA ILE A 163 1.56 3.17 12.93
C ILE A 163 2.77 3.53 13.77
N GLN A 164 3.41 2.52 14.34
CA GLN A 164 4.63 2.65 15.13
C GLN A 164 5.84 2.40 14.23
N VAL A 165 6.76 3.35 14.18
CA VAL A 165 7.95 3.25 13.35
C VAL A 165 9.15 3.94 13.99
N HIS A 166 10.30 3.27 13.92
CA HIS A 166 11.58 3.81 14.35
C HIS A 166 12.37 4.37 13.16
N LEU A 167 12.68 5.66 13.19
CA LEU A 167 13.46 6.34 12.16
C LEU A 167 14.92 6.44 12.59
N VAL A 168 15.84 6.01 11.71
CA VAL A 168 17.29 6.14 11.92
C VAL A 168 17.81 7.51 11.49
N THR A 169 17.10 8.17 10.57
CA THR A 169 17.32 9.55 10.14
C THR A 169 15.99 10.30 10.13
N ASN A 170 16.02 11.63 10.14
CA ASN A 170 14.81 12.40 9.87
C ASN A 170 14.22 12.00 8.52
N GLY A 171 12.89 12.01 8.42
CA GLY A 171 12.19 11.56 7.24
C GLY A 171 10.73 11.95 7.31
N PHE A 172 9.85 11.21 6.65
CA PHE A 172 8.44 11.57 6.58
C PHE A 172 7.57 10.33 6.39
N ILE A 173 6.29 10.50 6.71
CA ILE A 173 5.22 9.60 6.26
C ILE A 173 4.37 10.35 5.23
N GLN A 174 4.04 9.67 4.13
CA GLN A 174 3.17 10.19 3.09
C GLN A 174 2.01 9.22 2.86
N LEU A 175 0.80 9.72 3.08
CA LEU A 175 -0.46 9.00 2.88
C LEU A 175 -1.09 9.48 1.58
N VAL A 176 -1.48 8.55 0.70
CA VAL A 176 -2.35 8.84 -0.44
C VAL A 176 -3.70 8.20 -0.17
N TYR A 177 -4.74 9.01 -0.06
CA TYR A 177 -6.07 8.57 0.34
C TYR A 177 -7.16 9.32 -0.41
N ARG A 178 -8.36 8.73 -0.47
CA ARG A 178 -9.54 9.32 -1.10
C ARG A 178 -10.68 9.36 -0.11
N MET A 179 -11.23 10.56 0.08
CA MET A 179 -12.46 10.78 0.84
C MET A 179 -13.67 10.52 -0.05
N PRO A 180 -14.83 10.11 0.52
CA PRO A 180 -16.07 10.07 -0.23
C PRO A 180 -16.46 11.47 -0.72
N ARG A 181 -17.27 11.53 -1.79
CA ARG A 181 -17.68 12.80 -2.42
C ARG A 181 -18.49 13.67 -1.46
N GLU A 182 -19.33 13.05 -0.64
CA GLU A 182 -20.04 13.70 0.46
C GLU A 182 -19.36 13.29 1.77
N SER A 183 -18.53 14.17 2.32
CA SER A 183 -17.71 13.88 3.50
C SER A 183 -18.08 14.74 4.71
N ARG A 184 -19.23 15.43 4.69
CA ARG A 184 -19.63 16.36 5.76
C ARG A 184 -19.74 15.70 7.13
N GLY A 185 -20.11 14.41 7.17
CA GLY A 185 -20.19 13.64 8.40
C GLY A 185 -18.90 12.93 8.82
N LEU A 186 -17.80 13.05 8.07
CA LEU A 186 -16.55 12.35 8.35
C LEU A 186 -15.41 13.32 8.66
N LEU A 187 -14.74 13.07 9.77
CA LEU A 187 -13.54 13.80 10.15
C LEU A 187 -12.36 12.82 10.26
N LEU A 188 -11.45 12.89 9.28
CA LEU A 188 -10.16 12.21 9.34
C LEU A 188 -9.12 13.16 9.94
N ASN A 189 -8.58 12.79 11.10
CA ASN A 189 -7.50 13.48 11.77
C ASN A 189 -6.24 12.61 11.75
N VAL A 190 -5.12 13.18 11.27
CA VAL A 190 -3.83 12.49 11.24
C VAL A 190 -2.86 13.22 12.16
N ASN A 191 -2.41 12.54 13.21
CA ASN A 191 -1.51 13.10 14.21
C ASN A 191 -0.19 12.32 14.27
N VAL A 192 0.89 13.03 14.60
CA VAL A 192 2.19 12.42 14.89
C VAL A 192 2.57 12.70 16.33
N LYS A 193 2.97 11.65 17.05
CA LYS A 193 3.61 11.73 18.37
C LYS A 193 5.03 11.17 18.25
N ASN A 194 6.00 11.93 18.74
CA ASN A 194 7.39 11.47 18.85
C ASN A 194 7.66 10.84 20.24
N GLU A 195 8.88 10.35 20.48
CA GLU A 195 9.36 9.86 21.80
C GLU A 195 9.10 10.82 22.96
N GLN A 196 9.01 12.13 22.71
CA GLN A 196 8.76 13.15 23.72
C GLN A 196 7.26 13.41 23.96
N CYS A 197 6.36 12.60 23.39
CA CYS A 197 4.90 12.79 23.39
C CYS A 197 4.46 14.19 22.92
N GLN A 198 5.32 14.91 22.21
CA GLN A 198 4.98 16.18 21.61
C GLN A 198 4.13 15.84 20.39
N THR A 199 2.84 16.16 20.46
CA THR A 199 2.06 16.28 19.25
C THR A 199 2.72 17.38 18.44
N ILE A 200 3.15 17.05 17.23
CA ILE A 200 3.38 18.06 16.20
C ILE A 200 1.99 18.58 15.85
N ARG A 201 1.39 19.35 16.76
CA ARG A 201 0.31 20.26 16.41
C ARG A 201 0.95 21.18 15.41
N ASP A 202 0.38 21.23 14.20
CA ASP A 202 0.55 22.34 13.27
C ASP A 202 0.28 23.63 14.06
N ARG A 203 1.30 24.15 14.72
CA ARG A 203 1.31 25.47 15.33
C ARG A 203 1.41 26.40 14.14
N LEU A 204 0.24 26.86 13.68
CA LEU A 204 -0.08 28.24 13.32
C LEU A 204 -0.77 28.48 11.95
N GLU A 205 -1.06 27.48 11.12
CA GLU A 205 -1.70 27.75 9.80
C GLU A 205 -2.94 26.89 9.51
N ASN A 206 -3.96 26.95 10.36
CA ASN A 206 -5.29 26.42 9.99
C ASN A 206 -6.46 27.24 10.53
N ARG A 207 -6.22 28.51 10.91
CA ARG A 207 -7.31 29.40 11.35
C ARG A 207 -7.69 30.51 10.39
N LEU A 208 -6.93 30.77 9.32
CA LEU A 208 -7.27 31.76 8.30
C LEU A 208 -6.62 31.31 6.98
N SER A 209 -7.38 31.24 5.88
CA SER A 209 -7.02 30.72 4.54
C SER A 209 -7.23 29.19 4.41
N GLY A 210 -8.08 28.64 3.55
CA GLY A 210 -8.42 29.12 2.22
C GLY A 210 -7.20 28.97 1.31
N GLY A 211 -6.75 27.74 1.07
CA GLY A 211 -5.56 27.47 0.26
C GLY A 211 -4.81 26.23 0.73
N ASP A 212 -5.38 25.06 0.45
CA ASP A 212 -4.66 23.79 0.51
C ASP A 212 -3.57 23.84 -0.57
N HIS A 213 -2.33 24.14 -0.20
CA HIS A 213 -1.18 23.80 -1.05
C HIS A 213 -0.87 22.30 -0.86
N SER A 214 -1.88 21.46 -1.08
CA SER A 214 -1.62 20.16 -1.65
C SER A 214 -1.24 20.42 -3.10
N SER A 215 -0.15 19.83 -3.57
CA SER A 215 0.15 19.81 -4.99
C SER A 215 -1.01 19.07 -5.67
N GLU A 216 -2.00 19.81 -6.16
CA GLU A 216 -3.13 19.30 -6.94
C GLU A 216 -2.61 18.78 -8.29
N GLU A 217 -1.93 17.63 -8.26
CA GLU A 217 -1.60 16.84 -9.44
C GLU A 217 -2.86 16.08 -9.90
N GLU A 218 -3.49 16.59 -10.96
CA GLU A 218 -4.33 15.93 -11.99
C GLU A 218 -5.23 14.72 -11.66
N ASN A 219 -5.66 14.52 -10.41
CA ASN A 219 -6.73 13.59 -10.09
C ASN A 219 -7.52 14.08 -8.87
N ARG A 220 -8.52 14.95 -9.10
CA ARG A 220 -9.34 15.66 -8.08
C ARG A 220 -9.95 14.79 -6.96
N ASP A 221 -9.87 13.47 -7.08
CA ASP A 221 -10.39 12.51 -6.11
C ASP A 221 -9.34 12.07 -5.07
N TRP A 222 -8.05 12.00 -5.40
CA TRP A 222 -7.01 11.51 -4.48
C TRP A 222 -6.27 12.65 -3.78
N ARG A 223 -6.15 12.55 -2.46
CA ARG A 223 -5.46 13.52 -1.60
C ARG A 223 -4.14 12.93 -1.12
N VAL A 224 -3.13 13.79 -1.00
CA VAL A 224 -1.81 13.44 -0.49
C VAL A 224 -1.55 14.20 0.80
N LYS A 225 -1.35 13.50 1.92
CA LYS A 225 -0.94 14.10 3.20
C LYS A 225 0.47 13.64 3.54
N LYS A 226 1.40 14.59 3.59
CA LYS A 226 2.79 14.35 4.00
C LYS A 226 3.04 14.96 5.38
N LEU A 227 3.68 14.21 6.27
CA LEU A 227 3.99 14.60 7.63
C LEU A 227 5.47 14.30 7.91
N GLU A 228 6.22 15.31 8.33
CA GLU A 228 7.63 15.16 8.68
C GLU A 228 7.78 14.44 10.02
N LEU A 229 8.71 13.50 10.09
CA LEU A 229 9.02 12.64 11.22
C LEU A 229 10.47 12.88 11.66
N ARG A 230 10.69 12.91 12.98
CA ARG A 230 12.04 13.05 13.54
C ARG A 230 12.69 11.68 13.70
N LYS A 231 14.01 11.64 13.71
CA LYS A 231 14.77 10.45 14.14
C LYS A 231 14.28 9.98 15.52
N GLY A 232 14.18 8.66 15.70
CA GLY A 232 13.67 8.01 16.92
C GLY A 232 12.33 7.30 16.68
N GLN A 233 11.69 6.87 17.77
CA GLN A 233 10.35 6.30 17.73
C GLN A 233 9.30 7.37 17.41
N ASN A 234 8.45 7.06 16.43
CA ASN A 234 7.31 7.86 16.06
C ASN A 234 6.06 6.98 16.06
N VAL A 235 4.94 7.55 16.51
CA VAL A 235 3.63 6.95 16.43
C VAL A 235 2.74 7.89 15.63
N VAL A 236 2.32 7.44 14.46
CA VAL A 236 1.37 8.14 13.59
C VAL A 236 -0.01 7.56 13.85
N SER A 237 -1.01 8.41 14.10
CA SER A 237 -2.39 7.99 14.37
C SER A 237 -3.34 8.60 13.36
N LEU A 238 -4.04 7.76 12.60
CA LEU A 238 -5.13 8.13 11.71
C LEU A 238 -6.44 7.83 12.44
N THR A 239 -7.06 8.88 12.97
CA THR A 239 -8.31 8.79 13.71
C THR A 239 -9.44 9.28 12.83
N VAL A 240 -10.48 8.46 12.66
CA VAL A 240 -11.71 8.83 11.97
C VAL A 240 -12.85 8.83 12.95
N SER A 241 -13.53 9.97 13.05
CA SER A 241 -14.84 10.08 13.70
C SER A 241 -15.92 10.34 12.65
N ASN A 242 -17.12 9.88 12.98
CA ASN A 242 -18.29 9.83 12.12
C ASN A 242 -19.46 10.47 12.88
N ASN A 243 -20.21 11.34 12.21
CA ASN A 243 -21.53 11.73 12.66
C ASN A 243 -22.59 10.80 12.01
N ARG A 244 -23.33 10.06 12.85
CA ARG A 244 -24.31 9.05 12.41
C ARG A 244 -25.43 9.64 11.54
N GLU A 245 -25.77 10.91 11.73
CA GLU A 245 -26.86 11.57 11.00
C GLU A 245 -26.44 12.03 9.60
N LEU A 246 -25.13 12.20 9.38
CA LEU A 246 -24.56 12.78 8.16
C LEU A 246 -23.75 11.78 7.34
N THR A 247 -23.69 10.51 7.77
CA THR A 247 -22.92 9.46 7.10
C THR A 247 -23.78 8.26 6.75
N THR A 248 -23.40 7.62 5.66
CA THR A 248 -24.00 6.39 5.14
C THR A 248 -22.93 5.31 5.04
N LEU A 249 -23.36 4.04 4.86
CA LEU A 249 -22.43 2.93 4.65
C LEU A 249 -21.60 3.05 3.36
N ALA A 250 -21.95 3.98 2.46
CA ALA A 250 -21.22 4.24 1.23
C ALA A 250 -20.03 5.21 1.41
N ASP A 251 -19.93 5.89 2.55
CA ASP A 251 -18.95 6.94 2.81
C ASP A 251 -17.58 6.36 3.22
N VAL A 252 -17.01 5.51 2.37
CA VAL A 252 -15.76 4.78 2.61
C VAL A 252 -14.55 5.67 2.31
N ILE A 253 -13.56 5.68 3.22
CA ILE A 253 -12.26 6.29 2.97
C ILE A 253 -11.30 5.21 2.46
N TYR A 254 -10.69 5.45 1.30
CA TYR A 254 -9.72 4.54 0.70
C TYR A 254 -8.30 5.02 0.96
N VAL A 255 -7.40 4.15 1.41
CA VAL A 255 -5.97 4.43 1.50
C VAL A 255 -5.26 3.66 0.39
N ALA A 256 -4.76 4.39 -0.62
CA ALA A 256 -4.08 3.79 -1.76
C ALA A 256 -2.65 3.35 -1.45
N LYS A 257 -1.90 4.19 -0.73
CA LYS A 257 -0.54 3.88 -0.28
C LYS A 257 -0.11 4.67 0.94
N ILE A 258 0.80 4.08 1.71
CA ILE A 258 1.53 4.71 2.81
C ILE A 258 3.02 4.55 2.56
N ASP A 259 3.72 5.66 2.37
CA ASP A 259 5.18 5.68 2.24
C ASP A 259 5.79 6.19 3.55
N ILE A 260 6.74 5.45 4.12
CA ILE A 260 7.50 5.88 5.28
C ILE A 260 8.98 5.91 4.89
N VAL A 261 9.62 7.07 5.05
CA VAL A 261 11.04 7.28 4.72
C VAL A 261 11.78 7.72 5.97
N GLY A 262 13.07 7.37 6.06
CA GLY A 262 13.94 7.62 7.21
C GLY A 262 14.16 6.38 8.08
N ILE A 263 13.72 5.20 7.63
CA ILE A 263 13.99 3.92 8.29
C ILE A 263 15.37 3.38 7.86
N ALA A 264 15.81 2.32 8.51
CA ALA A 264 17.05 1.64 8.15
C ALA A 264 17.04 1.14 6.69
N PHE A 265 18.22 0.89 6.14
CA PHE A 265 18.41 0.25 4.83
C PHE A 265 17.49 -0.96 4.61
N THR A 266 17.05 -1.16 3.37
CA THR A 266 16.42 -2.40 2.97
C THR A 266 17.44 -3.47 2.56
N LYS A 267 17.25 -4.71 3.02
CA LYS A 267 18.04 -5.88 2.61
C LYS A 267 17.64 -6.40 1.22
N THR A 268 16.41 -6.14 0.78
CA THR A 268 15.87 -6.67 -0.48
C THR A 268 14.92 -5.66 -1.13
N CYS A 269 14.79 -5.69 -2.45
CA CYS A 269 13.82 -4.85 -3.15
C CYS A 269 12.42 -5.45 -3.07
N THR A 270 11.40 -4.60 -2.99
CA THR A 270 10.00 -5.00 -2.98
C THR A 270 9.55 -5.33 -4.38
N LYS A 271 8.83 -6.44 -4.57
CA LYS A 271 8.24 -6.80 -5.86
C LYS A 271 7.13 -5.83 -6.24
N CYS A 272 7.06 -5.47 -7.51
CA CYS A 272 5.96 -4.68 -8.03
C CYS A 272 4.62 -5.43 -7.90
N SER A 273 3.60 -4.71 -7.44
CA SER A 273 2.20 -5.15 -7.43
C SER A 273 1.72 -5.63 -8.79
N ALA A 274 0.70 -6.47 -8.80
CA ALA A 274 0.04 -6.87 -10.04
C ALA A 274 -0.49 -5.65 -10.81
N GLY A 275 -0.42 -5.70 -12.15
CA GLY A 275 -0.76 -4.59 -13.04
C GLY A 275 0.17 -3.38 -12.93
N THR A 276 1.34 -3.54 -12.32
CA THR A 276 2.45 -2.59 -12.35
C THR A 276 3.73 -3.29 -12.80
N TYR A 277 4.72 -2.52 -13.26
CA TYR A 277 6.01 -3.03 -13.70
C TYR A 277 7.14 -2.06 -13.32
N SER A 278 8.38 -2.54 -13.37
CA SER A 278 9.53 -1.66 -13.18
C SER A 278 10.75 -2.12 -13.97
N LYS A 279 11.59 -1.16 -14.34
CA LYS A 279 12.93 -1.41 -14.90
C LYS A 279 13.98 -1.49 -13.78
N ASN A 280 15.21 -1.81 -14.14
CA ASN A 280 16.33 -1.84 -13.18
C ASN A 280 16.48 -0.48 -12.47
N GLY A 281 16.66 -0.51 -11.15
CA GLY A 281 16.87 0.67 -10.30
C GLY A 281 15.63 1.51 -10.07
N ALA A 282 14.44 0.94 -10.22
CA ALA A 282 13.22 1.68 -10.01
C ALA A 282 13.03 2.04 -8.53
N THR A 283 12.60 3.28 -8.29
CA THR A 283 12.17 3.77 -6.98
C THR A 283 10.68 3.51 -6.73
N MET A 284 9.93 3.26 -7.80
CA MET A 284 8.49 3.00 -7.79
C MET A 284 8.11 2.19 -9.04
N CYS A 285 7.06 1.38 -8.92
CA CYS A 285 6.48 0.67 -10.05
C CYS A 285 5.55 1.59 -10.85
N SER A 286 5.61 1.47 -12.17
CA SER A 286 4.73 2.17 -13.09
C SER A 286 3.47 1.34 -13.35
N PRO A 287 2.27 1.95 -13.39
CA PRO A 287 1.06 1.22 -13.73
C PRO A 287 1.08 0.75 -15.19
N CYS A 288 0.48 -0.40 -15.45
CA CYS A 288 0.25 -0.89 -16.80
C CYS A 288 -0.83 -0.05 -17.50
N ASN A 289 -0.61 0.24 -18.79
CA ASN A 289 -1.59 0.93 -19.61
C ASN A 289 -2.87 0.09 -19.79
N PRO A 290 -4.03 0.73 -20.02
CA PRO A 290 -5.27 0.00 -20.32
C PRO A 290 -5.09 -1.04 -21.43
N GLY A 291 -5.67 -2.24 -21.27
CA GLY A 291 -5.51 -3.35 -22.20
C GLY A 291 -4.20 -4.15 -22.03
N THR A 292 -3.38 -3.82 -21.03
CA THR A 292 -2.22 -4.60 -20.63
C THR A 292 -2.32 -5.07 -19.18
N TYR A 293 -1.59 -6.13 -18.83
CA TYR A 293 -1.57 -6.72 -17.49
C TYR A 293 -0.15 -7.10 -17.09
N SER A 294 0.09 -7.30 -15.80
CA SER A 294 1.37 -7.84 -15.34
C SER A 294 1.19 -8.66 -14.06
N PRO A 295 1.76 -9.87 -13.96
CA PRO A 295 1.84 -10.57 -12.69
C PRO A 295 2.75 -9.83 -11.70
N LYS A 296 2.65 -10.18 -10.41
CA LYS A 296 3.48 -9.60 -9.35
C LYS A 296 4.96 -9.80 -9.64
N GLY A 297 5.74 -8.73 -9.57
CA GLY A 297 7.19 -8.76 -9.82
C GLY A 297 7.59 -8.71 -11.30
N SER A 298 6.72 -8.21 -12.19
CA SER A 298 7.01 -8.17 -13.63
C SER A 298 7.90 -7.00 -14.04
N ALA A 299 8.84 -7.27 -14.94
CA ALA A 299 9.70 -6.26 -15.56
C ALA A 299 8.98 -5.43 -16.64
N GLU A 300 7.85 -5.91 -17.16
CA GLU A 300 7.08 -5.28 -18.23
C GLU A 300 5.59 -5.65 -18.17
N CYS A 301 4.77 -4.94 -18.93
CA CYS A 301 3.35 -5.23 -19.09
C CYS A 301 3.10 -6.06 -20.36
N LEU A 302 2.30 -7.11 -20.23
CA LEU A 302 1.88 -8.00 -21.29
C LEU A 302 0.56 -7.51 -21.89
N ARG A 303 0.40 -7.58 -23.21
CA ARG A 303 -0.86 -7.22 -23.88
C ARG A 303 -1.93 -8.29 -23.68
N CYS A 304 -3.16 -7.86 -23.46
CA CYS A 304 -4.31 -8.75 -23.56
C CYS A 304 -4.53 -9.20 -25.00
N LYS A 305 -4.95 -10.46 -25.17
CA LYS A 305 -5.46 -10.94 -26.46
C LYS A 305 -6.75 -10.20 -26.83
N GLU A 306 -7.11 -10.26 -28.11
CA GLU A 306 -8.41 -9.79 -28.57
C GLU A 306 -9.55 -10.42 -27.76
N ASN A 307 -10.63 -9.67 -27.53
CA ASN A 307 -11.77 -10.06 -26.69
C ASN A 307 -11.45 -10.36 -25.21
N MET A 308 -10.29 -9.94 -24.73
CA MET A 308 -9.97 -9.87 -23.31
C MET A 308 -9.81 -8.41 -22.86
N PHE A 309 -9.98 -8.17 -21.57
CA PHE A 309 -9.72 -6.88 -20.94
C PHE A 309 -8.89 -7.04 -19.66
N SER A 310 -8.20 -5.97 -19.29
CA SER A 310 -7.53 -5.83 -18.01
C SER A 310 -8.04 -4.57 -17.32
N GLY A 311 -8.36 -4.70 -16.03
CA GLY A 311 -8.64 -3.55 -15.17
C GLY A 311 -7.35 -2.93 -14.61
N PRO A 312 -7.47 -1.85 -13.82
CA PRO A 312 -6.37 -1.36 -13.00
C PRO A 312 -5.81 -2.45 -12.09
N LYS A 313 -4.49 -2.47 -11.86
CA LYS A 313 -3.80 -3.48 -11.04
C LYS A 313 -4.08 -4.95 -11.44
N ALA A 314 -4.34 -5.22 -12.72
CA ALA A 314 -4.66 -6.57 -13.19
C ALA A 314 -3.45 -7.51 -13.26
N ALA A 315 -3.53 -8.65 -12.56
CA ALA A 315 -2.56 -9.74 -12.63
C ALA A 315 -2.67 -10.59 -13.91
N ARG A 316 -3.84 -10.57 -14.56
CA ARG A 316 -4.18 -11.33 -15.77
C ARG A 316 -5.34 -10.67 -16.51
N CYS A 317 -5.43 -10.90 -17.80
CA CYS A 317 -6.61 -10.51 -18.58
C CYS A 317 -7.81 -11.40 -18.26
N ARG A 318 -9.00 -10.84 -18.37
CA ARG A 318 -10.29 -11.52 -18.23
C ARG A 318 -11.04 -11.44 -19.55
N ALA A 319 -11.89 -12.42 -19.85
CA ALA A 319 -12.73 -12.38 -21.05
C ALA A 319 -13.71 -11.20 -20.96
N LYS A 320 -13.89 -10.49 -22.07
CA LYS A 320 -14.87 -9.40 -22.15
C LYS A 320 -16.29 -9.99 -22.08
N PRO A 321 -17.16 -9.49 -21.18
CA PRO A 321 -18.57 -9.87 -21.20
C PRO A 321 -19.28 -9.33 -22.45
N PRO A 322 -20.41 -9.91 -22.87
CA PRO A 322 -21.25 -9.33 -23.93
C PRO A 322 -21.70 -7.92 -23.53
N CYS A 323 -21.78 -6.99 -24.47
CA CYS A 323 -22.19 -5.63 -24.13
C CYS A 323 -23.67 -5.56 -23.74
N GLU A 324 -23.96 -4.75 -22.74
CA GLU A 324 -25.30 -4.43 -22.29
C GLU A 324 -25.62 -2.97 -22.59
N LYS A 325 -26.92 -2.61 -22.52
CA LYS A 325 -27.35 -1.22 -22.73
C LYS A 325 -26.69 -0.23 -21.77
N ILE A 326 -26.31 -0.67 -20.57
CA ILE A 326 -25.63 0.14 -19.55
C ILE A 326 -24.20 0.51 -19.93
N ASP A 327 -23.59 -0.20 -20.89
CA ASP A 327 -22.22 0.05 -21.35
C ASP A 327 -22.13 1.24 -22.32
N PHE A 328 -23.29 1.81 -22.70
CA PHE A 328 -23.39 2.93 -23.62
C PHE A 328 -24.11 4.12 -22.98
N TYR A 329 -23.56 5.32 -23.21
CA TYR A 329 -24.26 6.57 -22.92
C TYR A 329 -24.86 7.16 -24.19
N LYS A 330 -25.92 7.94 -24.02
CA LYS A 330 -26.57 8.65 -25.12
C LYS A 330 -25.90 9.99 -25.34
N LYS A 331 -25.36 10.19 -26.53
CA LYS A 331 -24.91 11.50 -27.02
C LYS A 331 -25.99 12.06 -27.94
N PHE A 332 -26.46 13.26 -27.60
CA PHE A 332 -27.41 14.00 -28.41
C PHE A 332 -26.63 14.93 -29.33
N ASP A 333 -26.83 14.81 -30.63
CA ASP A 333 -26.23 15.72 -31.61
C ASP A 333 -27.08 16.98 -31.78
N ALA A 334 -26.50 17.98 -32.45
CA ALA A 334 -27.19 19.22 -32.79
C ALA A 334 -28.44 18.92 -33.65
N CYS A 335 -29.50 19.69 -33.41
CA CYS A 335 -30.73 19.59 -34.18
C CYS A 335 -30.47 19.95 -35.65
N GLN A 336 -30.85 19.08 -36.58
CA GLN A 336 -30.91 19.39 -38.01
C GLN A 336 -32.37 19.32 -38.46
N ASN A 337 -32.91 20.41 -39.01
CA ASN A 337 -34.27 20.50 -39.55
C ASN A 337 -35.40 20.01 -38.61
N GLY A 338 -35.26 20.22 -37.30
CA GLY A 338 -36.27 19.80 -36.30
C GLY A 338 -36.09 18.37 -35.78
N ASP A 339 -35.20 17.59 -36.37
CA ASP A 339 -34.85 16.24 -35.94
C ASP A 339 -33.61 16.23 -35.04
N MET A 340 -33.63 15.36 -34.02
CA MET A 340 -32.52 15.13 -33.11
C MET A 340 -31.96 13.72 -33.34
N THR A 341 -30.69 13.65 -33.70
CA THR A 341 -29.99 12.37 -33.82
C THR A 341 -29.43 11.98 -32.46
N VAL A 342 -29.76 10.78 -31.99
CA VAL A 342 -29.21 10.21 -30.75
C VAL A 342 -28.25 9.09 -31.12
N ARG A 343 -26.99 9.22 -30.70
CA ARG A 343 -25.96 8.18 -30.85
C ARG A 343 -25.70 7.52 -29.51
N HIS A 344 -25.64 6.20 -29.48
CA HIS A 344 -25.18 5.45 -28.31
C HIS A 344 -23.68 5.25 -28.45
N LEU A 345 -22.91 5.87 -27.56
CA LEU A 345 -21.45 5.76 -27.56
C LEU A 345 -21.01 4.93 -26.36
N PRO A 346 -20.04 4.02 -26.52
CA PRO A 346 -19.55 3.22 -25.42
C PRO A 346 -18.82 4.10 -24.39
N PHE A 347 -18.93 3.75 -23.11
CA PHE A 347 -18.03 4.29 -22.10
C PHE A 347 -16.58 3.89 -22.40
N GLN A 348 -15.63 4.78 -22.10
CA GLN A 348 -14.21 4.53 -22.25
C GLN A 348 -13.59 4.22 -20.88
N PRO A 349 -12.79 3.16 -20.74
CA PRO A 349 -12.41 2.19 -21.79
C PRO A 349 -13.56 1.23 -22.15
N HIS A 350 -13.62 0.80 -23.42
CA HIS A 350 -14.64 -0.15 -23.89
C HIS A 350 -14.32 -1.60 -23.45
N VAL A 351 -14.96 -2.03 -22.36
CA VAL A 351 -14.68 -3.29 -21.65
C VAL A 351 -15.46 -4.49 -22.19
N CYS A 352 -16.60 -4.29 -22.84
CA CYS A 352 -17.46 -5.37 -23.32
C CYS A 352 -17.13 -5.80 -24.78
N ASN A 353 -17.69 -6.93 -25.21
CA ASN A 353 -17.53 -7.50 -26.55
C ASN A 353 -18.82 -7.38 -27.37
N ASN A 354 -18.73 -6.73 -28.54
CA ASN A 354 -19.86 -6.55 -29.47
C ASN A 354 -20.08 -7.75 -30.40
N ASP A 355 -19.07 -8.61 -30.60
CA ASP A 355 -19.07 -9.68 -31.60
C ASP A 355 -19.76 -10.96 -31.12
N VAL A 356 -20.42 -10.90 -29.96
CA VAL A 356 -21.15 -12.03 -29.37
C VAL A 356 -22.63 -11.89 -29.72
N PRO A 357 -23.34 -12.97 -30.11
CA PRO A 357 -24.76 -12.88 -30.48
C PRO A 357 -25.70 -12.33 -29.39
N SER A 358 -25.30 -12.46 -28.13
CA SER A 358 -26.03 -11.94 -26.97
C SER A 358 -25.73 -10.47 -26.65
N SER A 359 -24.83 -9.83 -27.40
CA SER A 359 -24.47 -8.44 -27.20
C SER A 359 -25.60 -7.51 -27.62
N PHE A 360 -25.81 -6.44 -26.86
CA PHE A 360 -26.70 -5.36 -27.22
C PHE A 360 -26.23 -4.71 -28.52
N VAL A 361 -27.00 -4.91 -29.59
CA VAL A 361 -26.72 -4.30 -30.89
C VAL A 361 -27.12 -2.83 -30.82
N VAL A 362 -26.12 -1.95 -30.88
CA VAL A 362 -26.34 -0.52 -31.02
C VAL A 362 -26.99 -0.28 -32.39
N SER A 363 -28.27 0.05 -32.42
CA SER A 363 -28.89 0.67 -33.60
C SER A 363 -28.26 2.06 -33.77
N ILE A 364 -27.42 2.19 -34.79
CA ILE A 364 -26.40 3.24 -34.90
C ILE A 364 -26.99 4.66 -34.91
N GLN A 365 -28.24 4.85 -35.30
CA GLN A 365 -28.92 6.14 -35.26
C GLN A 365 -30.41 5.92 -35.01
N ALA A 366 -30.91 6.47 -33.91
CA ALA A 366 -32.34 6.64 -33.72
C ALA A 366 -32.66 8.13 -33.89
N VAL A 367 -33.36 8.46 -34.97
CA VAL A 367 -33.84 9.81 -35.26
C VAL A 367 -35.15 9.98 -34.51
N TYR A 368 -35.17 10.92 -33.55
CA TYR A 368 -36.37 11.26 -32.82
C TYR A 368 -36.80 12.68 -33.17
N GLN A 369 -38.10 12.83 -33.49
CA GLN A 369 -38.73 14.15 -33.58
C GLN A 369 -38.80 14.77 -32.18
N SER A 370 -37.88 15.69 -31.89
CA SER A 370 -37.82 16.37 -30.61
C SER A 370 -38.65 17.65 -30.66
N ARG A 371 -39.69 17.74 -29.81
CA ARG A 371 -40.45 19.00 -29.61
C ARG A 371 -39.54 20.18 -29.23
N SER A 372 -38.39 19.92 -28.60
CA SER A 372 -37.38 20.93 -28.29
C SER A 372 -36.65 21.42 -29.54
N CYS A 373 -36.27 20.54 -30.46
CA CYS A 373 -35.65 20.92 -31.73
C CYS A 373 -36.61 21.70 -32.63
N TYR A 374 -37.88 21.31 -32.66
CA TYR A 374 -38.91 22.03 -33.42
C TYR A 374 -39.13 23.46 -32.89
N LYS A 375 -39.14 23.65 -31.56
CA LYS A 375 -39.18 25.00 -30.95
C LYS A 375 -37.96 25.86 -31.32
N MET A 376 -36.78 25.25 -31.47
CA MET A 376 -35.56 25.94 -31.88
C MET A 376 -35.56 26.31 -33.37
N LEU A 377 -36.06 25.41 -34.23
CA LEU A 377 -36.26 25.64 -35.67
C LEU A 377 -37.25 26.78 -35.91
N ILE A 378 -38.40 26.78 -35.22
CA ILE A 378 -39.40 27.86 -35.31
C ILE A 378 -38.81 29.20 -34.86
N ARG A 379 -37.98 29.22 -33.82
CA ARG A 379 -37.28 30.45 -33.39
C ARG A 379 -36.25 30.95 -34.40
N LEU A 380 -35.52 30.06 -35.08
CA LEU A 380 -34.55 30.42 -36.13
C LEU A 380 -35.25 30.93 -37.41
N LEU A 381 -36.36 30.31 -37.80
CA LEU A 381 -37.20 30.77 -38.92
C LEU A 381 -37.87 32.13 -38.60
N ALA A 382 -38.28 32.36 -37.36
CA ALA A 382 -38.83 33.63 -36.90
C ALA A 382 -37.76 34.74 -36.73
N ALA A 383 -36.47 34.38 -36.64
CA ALA A 383 -35.35 35.31 -36.49
C ALA A 383 -34.65 35.63 -37.82
N SER A 384 -35.12 35.09 -38.95
CA SER A 384 -34.63 35.49 -40.26
C SER A 384 -35.12 36.91 -40.57
N PRO A 385 -34.24 37.92 -40.71
CA PRO A 385 -34.69 39.25 -41.06
C PRO A 385 -35.27 39.18 -42.47
N MET A 386 -36.49 39.68 -42.64
CA MET A 386 -37.02 40.02 -43.95
C MET A 386 -36.04 41.01 -44.58
N SER A 387 -35.26 40.58 -45.58
CA SER A 387 -34.59 41.51 -46.47
C SER A 387 -35.68 42.17 -47.32
N GLN A 388 -36.00 43.42 -47.00
CA GLN A 388 -36.54 44.38 -47.96
C GLN A 388 -35.54 45.52 -48.09
#